data_AF-A0AAU3G5F4-F1
#
_entry.id   AF-A0AAU3G5F4-F1
#
_cell.length_a   1.000
_cell.length_b   1.000
_cell.length_c   1.000
_cell.angle_alpha   90.00
_cell.angle_beta   90.00
_cell.angle_gamma   90.00
#
_symmetry.space_group_name_H-M   'P 1'
#
loop_
_entity.id
_entity.type
_entity.pdbx_description
1 polymer ?
#
loop_
_entity_poly.entity_id
_entity_poly.type
_entity_poly.pdbx_seq_one_letter_code
_entity_poly.pdbx_strand_id
1 'polypeptide(L)'
;MRKHSGKQGMRSRTVWAAVARLGQVHWFFGNVYEAMVDMPQLLADARSDRAPKLLGAGSPLRYYLPVAPVTLAATAATLVDRWRSGGDRRVIITAAVSTTAATALTAYLVRTVNLRLLRSNEPLSATEIRRLLRLWHRGNLLRLLALTVAIWALHLAHFTRERGQAQ
;
A
#
# COMPACT_ATOMS: atom_id res chain seq x y z
N MET A 1 37.00 21.43 -0.28
CA MET A 1 35.94 20.79 -1.12
C MET A 1 34.82 20.15 -0.28
N ARG A 2 33.96 20.93 0.42
CA ARG A 2 32.90 20.37 1.32
C ARG A 2 31.46 20.88 1.07
N LYS A 3 31.20 21.59 -0.04
CA LYS A 3 29.88 22.18 -0.35
C LYS A 3 28.94 21.27 -1.19
N HIS A 4 29.43 20.17 -1.78
CA HIS A 4 28.59 19.30 -2.63
C HIS A 4 27.73 18.27 -1.88
N SER A 5 28.13 17.86 -0.67
CA SER A 5 27.44 16.78 0.07
C SER A 5 26.06 17.20 0.59
N GLY A 6 25.89 18.47 1.01
CA GLY A 6 24.61 18.97 1.54
C GLY A 6 23.48 19.05 0.50
N LYS A 7 23.79 19.43 -0.74
CA LYS A 7 22.79 19.53 -1.82
C LYS A 7 22.27 18.16 -2.28
N GLN A 8 23.15 17.15 -2.32
CA GLN A 8 22.76 15.78 -2.69
C GLN A 8 21.87 15.12 -1.62
N GLY A 9 22.19 15.29 -0.34
CA GLY A 9 21.37 14.77 0.76
C GLY A 9 19.96 15.36 0.79
N MET A 10 19.83 16.67 0.54
CA MET A 10 18.53 17.35 0.51
C MET A 10 17.66 16.90 -0.68
N ARG A 11 18.26 16.74 -1.87
CA ARG A 11 17.57 16.26 -3.07
C ARG A 11 17.07 14.82 -2.91
N SER A 12 17.88 13.94 -2.34
CA SER A 12 17.51 12.54 -2.07
C SER A 12 16.31 12.43 -1.12
N ARG A 13 16.31 13.22 -0.03
CA ARG A 13 15.19 13.26 0.93
C ARG A 13 13.86 13.65 0.28
N THR A 14 13.87 14.68 -0.58
CA THR A 14 12.67 15.13 -1.29
C THR A 14 12.18 14.08 -2.27
N VAL A 15 13.09 13.37 -2.96
CA VAL A 15 12.72 12.27 -3.86
C VAL A 15 12.06 11.12 -3.10
N TRP A 16 12.64 10.66 -1.98
CA TRP A 16 12.05 9.59 -1.18
C TRP A 16 10.66 9.94 -0.64
N ALA A 17 10.47 11.18 -0.19
CA ALA A 17 9.17 11.65 0.27
C ALA A 17 8.12 11.69 -0.87
N ALA A 18 8.53 12.10 -2.08
CA ALA A 18 7.67 12.08 -3.25
C ALA A 18 7.29 10.65 -3.66
N VAL A 19 8.27 9.73 -3.72
CA VAL A 19 8.05 8.32 -4.02
C VAL A 19 7.13 7.67 -2.98
N ALA A 20 7.33 7.96 -1.69
CA ALA A 20 6.46 7.46 -0.63
C ALA A 20 5.01 7.91 -0.84
N ARG A 21 4.77 9.19 -1.13
CA ARG A 21 3.41 9.71 -1.39
C ARG A 21 2.78 9.09 -2.62
N LEU A 22 3.49 9.10 -3.74
CA LEU A 22 2.99 8.53 -4.99
C LEU A 22 2.69 7.04 -4.82
N GLY A 23 3.55 6.30 -4.13
CA GLY A 23 3.32 4.89 -3.82
C GLY A 23 2.08 4.64 -2.96
N GLN A 24 1.88 5.44 -1.91
CA GLN A 24 0.69 5.33 -1.04
C GLN A 24 -0.60 5.67 -1.79
N VAL A 25 -0.58 6.73 -2.62
CA VAL A 25 -1.70 7.12 -3.48
C VAL A 25 -2.00 6.04 -4.52
N HIS A 26 -0.96 5.54 -5.20
CA HIS A 26 -1.09 4.44 -6.15
C HIS A 26 -1.71 3.21 -5.50
N TRP A 27 -1.25 2.86 -4.28
CA TRP A 27 -1.80 1.73 -3.54
C TRP A 27 -3.26 1.94 -3.16
N PHE A 28 -3.64 3.15 -2.72
CA PHE A 28 -5.03 3.51 -2.45
C PHE A 28 -5.91 3.31 -3.69
N PHE A 29 -5.54 3.91 -4.81
CA PHE A 29 -6.33 3.83 -6.04
C PHE A 29 -6.37 2.42 -6.63
N GLY A 30 -5.29 1.64 -6.52
CA GLY A 30 -5.30 0.23 -6.90
C GLY A 30 -6.37 -0.56 -6.15
N ASN A 31 -6.51 -0.32 -4.84
CA ASN A 31 -7.51 -0.98 -4.00
C ASN A 31 -8.94 -0.47 -4.23
N VAL A 32 -9.12 0.80 -4.62
CA VAL A 32 -10.41 1.33 -5.06
C VAL A 32 -10.82 0.67 -6.38
N TYR A 33 -9.89 0.60 -7.34
CA TYR A 33 -10.13 -0.05 -8.62
C TYR A 33 -10.53 -1.52 -8.43
N GLU A 34 -9.80 -2.28 -7.60
CA GLU A 34 -10.13 -3.67 -7.29
C GLU A 34 -11.55 -3.82 -6.72
N ALA A 35 -12.01 -2.86 -5.90
CA ALA A 35 -13.37 -2.88 -5.36
C ALA A 35 -14.43 -2.52 -6.43
N MET A 36 -14.13 -1.53 -7.28
CA MET A 36 -15.04 -1.09 -8.34
C MET A 36 -15.32 -2.19 -9.38
N VAL A 37 -14.29 -2.97 -9.73
CA VAL A 37 -14.43 -4.08 -10.68
C VAL A 37 -14.85 -5.40 -10.01
N ASP A 38 -15.12 -5.38 -8.71
CA ASP A 38 -15.39 -6.55 -7.87
C ASP A 38 -14.41 -7.70 -8.14
N MET A 39 -13.11 -7.38 -8.07
CA MET A 39 -12.02 -8.32 -8.36
C MET A 39 -12.18 -9.68 -7.66
N PRO A 40 -12.61 -9.77 -6.38
CA PRO A 40 -12.85 -11.06 -5.73
C PRO A 40 -13.94 -11.90 -6.40
N GLN A 41 -15.01 -11.29 -6.92
CA GLN A 41 -16.06 -11.99 -7.65
C GLN A 41 -15.53 -12.49 -9.00
N LEU A 42 -14.79 -11.65 -9.72
CA LEU A 42 -14.10 -12.07 -10.95
C LEU A 42 -13.15 -13.25 -10.71
N LEU A 43 -12.46 -13.28 -9.56
CA LEU A 43 -11.63 -14.42 -9.18
C LEU A 43 -12.45 -15.68 -8.89
N ALA A 44 -13.63 -15.54 -8.28
CA ALA A 44 -14.51 -16.66 -8.00
C ALA A 44 -15.09 -17.26 -9.29
N ASP A 45 -15.53 -16.40 -10.22
CA ASP A 45 -16.13 -16.81 -11.49
C ASP A 45 -15.10 -17.44 -12.42
N ALA A 46 -13.88 -16.90 -12.47
CA ALA A 46 -12.80 -17.44 -13.30
C ALA A 46 -12.22 -18.77 -12.78
N ARG A 47 -12.73 -19.35 -11.68
CA ARG A 47 -12.16 -20.59 -11.11
C ARG A 47 -12.29 -21.81 -12.01
N SER A 48 -13.39 -21.94 -12.76
CA SER A 48 -13.62 -23.09 -13.63
C SER A 48 -12.71 -23.12 -14.86
N ASP A 49 -12.28 -21.94 -15.31
CA ASP A 49 -11.67 -21.76 -16.63
C ASP A 49 -10.16 -21.43 -16.58
N ARG A 50 -9.57 -21.34 -15.38
CA ARG A 50 -8.20 -20.83 -15.18
C ARG A 50 -7.21 -21.89 -14.71
N ALA A 51 -6.10 -22.02 -15.44
CA ALA A 51 -4.91 -22.73 -14.95
C ALA A 51 -4.32 -22.03 -13.71
N PRO A 52 -3.94 -22.75 -12.63
CA PRO A 52 -3.61 -22.18 -11.31
C PRO A 52 -2.22 -21.48 -11.24
N LYS A 53 -1.94 -20.52 -12.13
CA LYS A 53 -0.64 -19.85 -12.24
C LYS A 53 -0.74 -18.36 -11.90
N LEU A 54 -0.35 -17.98 -10.68
CA LEU A 54 -0.22 -16.59 -10.22
C LEU A 54 0.81 -15.75 -11.01
N LEU A 55 1.80 -16.41 -11.61
CA LEU A 55 2.89 -15.80 -12.38
C LEU A 55 2.92 -16.31 -13.82
N GLY A 56 1.77 -16.69 -14.39
CA GLY A 56 1.69 -17.03 -15.81
C GLY A 56 2.10 -15.86 -16.72
N ALA A 57 2.48 -16.14 -17.96
CA ALA A 57 2.64 -15.11 -18.97
C ALA A 57 1.33 -14.31 -19.08
N GLY A 58 1.40 -12.98 -19.04
CA GLY A 58 0.23 -12.08 -18.99
C GLY A 58 -0.29 -11.74 -17.58
N SER A 59 0.30 -12.28 -16.50
CA SER A 59 -0.12 -11.95 -15.13
C SER A 59 0.29 -10.52 -14.74
N PRO A 60 -0.65 -9.61 -14.43
CA PRO A 60 -0.35 -8.25 -13.99
C PRO A 60 0.60 -8.21 -12.80
N LEU A 61 0.56 -9.23 -11.95
CA LEU A 61 1.41 -9.35 -10.75
C LEU A 61 2.90 -9.14 -11.06
N ARG A 62 3.40 -9.52 -12.25
CA ARG A 62 4.83 -9.37 -12.60
C ARG A 62 5.29 -7.91 -12.69
N TYR A 63 4.41 -7.01 -13.13
CA TYR A 63 4.75 -5.58 -13.28
C TYR A 63 4.35 -4.76 -12.04
N TYR A 64 3.41 -5.25 -11.22
CA TYR A 64 3.00 -4.59 -9.98
C TYR A 64 3.82 -5.03 -8.75
N LEU A 65 4.44 -6.21 -8.75
CA LEU A 65 5.22 -6.73 -7.60
C LEU A 65 6.32 -5.79 -7.07
N PRO A 66 7.09 -5.07 -7.91
CA PRO A 66 8.16 -4.20 -7.41
C PRO A 66 7.62 -2.93 -6.73
N VAL A 67 6.38 -2.52 -7.02
CA VAL A 67 5.84 -1.25 -6.54
C VAL A 67 5.63 -1.25 -5.02
N ALA A 68 5.17 -2.36 -4.46
CA ALA A 68 4.95 -2.52 -3.03
C ALA A 68 6.25 -2.37 -2.20
N PRO A 69 7.34 -3.13 -2.45
CA PRO A 69 8.57 -2.98 -1.68
C PRO A 69 9.19 -1.60 -1.85
N VAL A 70 9.13 -0.99 -3.05
CA VAL A 70 9.62 0.39 -3.27
C VAL A 70 8.83 1.40 -2.44
N THR A 71 7.50 1.29 -2.43
CA THR A 71 6.62 2.17 -1.64
C THR A 71 6.93 2.08 -0.16
N LEU A 72 7.10 0.86 0.36
CA LEU A 72 7.41 0.62 1.78
C LEU A 72 8.80 1.15 2.14
N ALA A 73 9.82 0.90 1.32
CA ALA A 73 11.17 1.39 1.57
C ALA A 73 11.22 2.93 1.53
N ALA A 74 10.56 3.55 0.56
CA ALA A 74 10.47 5.01 0.45
C ALA A 74 9.74 5.62 1.65
N THR A 75 8.67 4.98 2.11
CA THR A 75 7.92 5.40 3.30
C THR A 75 8.79 5.30 4.55
N ALA A 76 9.46 4.17 4.77
CA ALA A 76 10.36 3.97 5.91
C ALA A 76 11.52 4.99 5.90
N ALA A 77 12.18 5.18 4.76
CA ALA A 77 13.25 6.16 4.61
C ALA A 77 12.78 7.59 4.95
N THR A 78 11.59 7.96 4.47
CA THR A 78 10.96 9.26 4.76
C THR A 78 10.67 9.41 6.26
N LEU A 79 10.10 8.41 6.91
CA LEU A 79 9.76 8.48 8.34
C LEU A 79 11.01 8.52 9.22
N VAL A 80 12.05 7.74 8.90
CA VAL A 80 13.34 7.74 9.61
C VAL A 80 14.03 9.09 9.50
N ASP A 81 14.07 9.68 8.29
CA ASP A 81 14.67 11.00 8.08
C ASP A 81 13.94 12.08 8.89
N ARG A 82 12.60 12.01 8.93
CA ARG A 82 11.77 12.94 9.68
C ARG A 82 11.93 12.81 11.18
N TRP A 83 12.00 11.59 11.69
CA TRP A 83 12.27 11.33 13.11
C TRP A 83 13.61 11.91 13.53
N ARG A 84 14.66 11.68 12.74
CA ARG A 84 16.02 12.20 13.00
C ARG A 84 16.12 13.71 12.88
N SER A 85 15.28 14.33 12.05
CA SER A 85 15.24 15.78 11.85
C SER A 85 14.33 16.52 12.86
N GLY A 86 13.81 15.84 13.87
CA GLY A 86 12.95 16.45 14.90
C GLY A 86 11.51 16.73 14.46
N GLY A 87 11.00 16.02 13.45
CA GLY A 87 9.60 16.15 13.02
C GLY A 87 8.59 15.73 14.09
N ASP A 88 7.33 16.12 13.91
CA ASP A 88 6.24 15.79 14.84
C ASP A 88 6.09 14.27 15.00
N ARG A 89 6.39 13.80 16.22
CA ARG A 89 6.36 12.37 16.57
C ARG A 89 4.97 11.77 16.39
N ARG A 90 3.90 12.51 16.68
CA ARG A 90 2.52 12.01 16.54
C ARG A 90 2.23 11.72 15.08
N VAL A 91 2.54 12.66 14.19
CA VAL A 91 2.34 12.50 12.73
C VAL A 91 3.17 11.34 12.18
N ILE A 92 4.43 11.21 12.61
CA ILE A 92 5.31 10.11 12.17
C ILE A 92 4.75 8.75 12.62
N ILE A 93 4.34 8.63 13.89
CA ILE A 93 3.75 7.39 14.43
C ILE A 93 2.44 7.07 13.73
N THR A 94 1.55 8.04 13.52
CA THR A 94 0.29 7.86 12.78
C THR A 94 0.55 7.33 11.36
N ALA A 95 1.49 7.91 10.62
CA ALA A 95 1.85 7.43 9.29
C ALA A 95 2.42 6.00 9.32
N ALA A 96 3.30 5.70 10.28
CA ALA A 96 3.91 4.39 10.43
C ALA A 96 2.88 3.31 10.76
N VAL A 97 2.05 3.54 11.78
CA VAL A 97 1.00 2.60 12.23
C VAL A 97 -0.01 2.36 11.11
N SER A 98 -0.46 3.42 10.45
CA SER A 98 -1.46 3.29 9.37
C SER A 98 -0.90 2.53 8.17
N THR A 99 0.35 2.79 7.78
CA THR A 99 1.03 2.03 6.70
C THR A 99 1.19 0.56 7.08
N THR A 100 1.61 0.28 8.32
CA THR A 100 1.76 -1.10 8.82
C THR A 100 0.41 -1.81 8.85
N ALA A 101 -0.66 -1.14 9.29
CA ALA A 101 -2.01 -1.71 9.29
C ALA A 101 -2.50 -2.05 7.88
N ALA A 102 -2.31 -1.15 6.91
CA ALA A 102 -2.65 -1.41 5.50
C ALA A 102 -1.85 -2.59 4.91
N THR A 103 -0.58 -2.72 5.29
CA THR A 103 0.31 -3.84 4.91
C THR A 103 -0.18 -5.15 5.51
N ALA A 104 -0.48 -5.17 6.81
CA ALA A 104 -0.98 -6.34 7.51
C ALA A 104 -2.34 -6.80 6.95
N LEU A 105 -3.26 -5.86 6.70
CA LEU A 105 -4.54 -6.15 6.05
C LEU A 105 -4.35 -6.73 4.65
N THR A 106 -3.40 -6.20 3.87
CA THR A 106 -3.09 -6.76 2.54
C THR A 106 -2.57 -8.19 2.64
N ALA A 107 -1.60 -8.45 3.51
CA ALA A 107 -1.08 -9.80 3.72
C ALA A 107 -2.18 -10.77 4.21
N TYR A 108 -3.04 -10.32 5.12
CA TYR A 108 -4.16 -11.08 5.63
C TYR A 108 -5.17 -11.42 4.51
N LEU A 109 -5.61 -10.44 3.73
CA LEU A 109 -6.58 -10.65 2.64
C LEU A 109 -6.00 -11.52 1.52
N VAL A 110 -4.73 -11.31 1.17
CA VAL A 110 -4.07 -12.16 0.18
C VAL A 110 -4.05 -13.61 0.66
N ARG A 111 -3.63 -13.85 1.91
CA ARG A 111 -3.53 -15.20 2.47
C ARG A 111 -4.87 -15.89 2.66
N THR A 112 -5.87 -15.18 3.17
CA THR A 112 -7.14 -15.78 3.60
C THR A 112 -8.21 -15.77 2.52
N VAL A 113 -8.20 -14.79 1.62
CA VAL A 113 -9.20 -14.63 0.55
C VAL A 113 -8.59 -14.90 -0.80
N ASN A 114 -7.63 -14.09 -1.28
CA ASN A 114 -7.18 -14.18 -2.67
C ASN A 114 -6.56 -15.54 -2.99
N LEU A 115 -5.67 -16.06 -2.13
CA LEU A 115 -5.08 -17.37 -2.34
C LEU A 115 -6.10 -18.51 -2.22
N ARG A 116 -7.15 -18.34 -1.39
CA ARG A 116 -8.21 -19.34 -1.27
C ARG A 116 -9.09 -19.37 -2.53
N LEU A 117 -9.46 -18.20 -3.04
CA LEU A 117 -10.17 -18.09 -4.32
C LEU A 117 -9.32 -18.59 -5.50
N LEU A 118 -8.00 -18.40 -5.46
CA LEU A 118 -7.08 -18.77 -6.55
C LEU A 118 -6.59 -20.22 -6.52
N ARG A 119 -6.43 -20.84 -5.34
CA ARG A 119 -5.69 -22.11 -5.17
C ARG A 119 -6.44 -23.20 -4.41
N SER A 120 -7.68 -22.98 -3.97
CA SER A 120 -8.43 -24.07 -3.33
C SER A 120 -8.64 -25.21 -4.33
N ASN A 121 -8.04 -26.37 -4.06
CA ASN A 121 -8.26 -27.61 -4.81
C ASN A 121 -9.65 -28.19 -4.54
N GLU A 122 -10.28 -27.79 -3.44
CA GLU A 122 -11.64 -28.16 -3.11
C GLU A 122 -12.66 -27.17 -3.72
N PRO A 123 -13.80 -27.67 -4.23
CA PRO A 123 -14.89 -26.81 -4.66
C PRO A 123 -15.40 -26.00 -3.47
N LEU A 124 -15.44 -24.67 -3.61
CA LEU A 124 -15.97 -23.80 -2.56
C LEU A 124 -17.49 -23.72 -2.72
N SER A 125 -18.23 -23.87 -1.62
CA SER A 125 -19.68 -23.68 -1.64
C SER A 125 -20.03 -22.21 -1.94
N ALA A 126 -21.21 -21.97 -2.50
CA ALA A 126 -21.70 -20.60 -2.75
C ALA A 126 -21.76 -19.75 -1.46
N THR A 127 -22.05 -20.38 -0.31
CA THR A 127 -22.06 -19.71 1.00
C THR A 127 -20.65 -19.27 1.42
N GLU A 128 -19.65 -20.10 1.16
CA GLU A 128 -18.27 -19.80 1.48
C GLU A 128 -17.70 -18.70 0.59
N ILE A 129 -18.00 -18.72 -0.71
CA ILE A 129 -17.68 -17.63 -1.64
C ILE A 129 -18.26 -16.31 -1.12
N ARG A 130 -19.57 -16.26 -0.82
CA ARG A 130 -20.19 -15.05 -0.25
C ARG A 130 -19.53 -14.56 1.04
N ARG A 131 -19.06 -15.48 1.90
CA ARG A 131 -18.33 -15.12 3.12
C ARG A 131 -16.98 -14.48 2.79
N LEU A 132 -16.23 -15.04 1.86
CA LEU A 132 -14.92 -14.52 1.43
C LEU A 132 -15.06 -13.14 0.76
N LEU A 133 -16.07 -12.94 -0.09
CA LEU A 133 -16.35 -11.64 -0.71
C LEU A 133 -16.62 -10.56 0.33
N ARG A 134 -17.50 -10.84 1.31
CA ARG A 134 -17.78 -9.90 2.41
C ARG A 134 -16.54 -9.59 3.25
N LEU A 135 -15.72 -10.61 3.54
CA LEU A 135 -14.47 -10.43 4.28
C LEU A 135 -13.50 -9.53 3.51
N TRP A 136 -13.37 -9.77 2.20
CA TRP A 136 -12.52 -8.97 1.34
C TRP A 136 -12.97 -7.51 1.28
N HIS A 137 -14.25 -7.24 1.02
CA HIS A 137 -14.78 -5.87 0.93
C HIS A 137 -14.63 -5.09 2.24
N ARG A 138 -14.93 -5.74 3.38
CA ARG A 138 -14.74 -5.11 4.71
C ARG A 138 -13.25 -4.86 5.01
N GLY A 139 -12.40 -5.83 4.74
CA GLY A 139 -10.95 -5.68 4.91
C GLY A 139 -10.38 -4.60 4.01
N ASN A 140 -10.86 -4.52 2.76
CA ASN A 140 -10.43 -3.51 1.80
C ASN A 140 -10.86 -2.12 2.25
N LEU A 141 -12.08 -1.94 2.75
CA LEU A 141 -12.53 -0.67 3.32
C LEU A 141 -11.62 -0.21 4.47
N LEU A 142 -11.31 -1.11 5.42
CA LEU A 142 -10.38 -0.79 6.52
C LEU A 142 -8.97 -0.42 6.00
N ARG A 143 -8.50 -1.12 4.96
CA ARG A 143 -7.23 -0.83 4.30
C ARG A 143 -7.25 0.55 3.65
N LEU A 144 -8.32 0.92 2.94
CA LEU A 144 -8.49 2.24 2.34
C LEU A 144 -8.48 3.34 3.40
N LEU A 145 -9.17 3.15 4.53
CA LEU A 145 -9.14 4.09 5.65
C LEU A 145 -7.72 4.27 6.21
N ALA A 146 -6.99 3.17 6.42
CA ALA A 146 -5.60 3.23 6.88
C ALA A 146 -4.69 3.95 5.87
N LEU A 147 -4.84 3.70 4.57
CA LEU A 147 -4.09 4.39 3.53
C LEU A 147 -4.41 5.89 3.48
N THR A 148 -5.68 6.28 3.62
CA THR A 148 -6.08 7.70 3.70
C THR A 148 -5.39 8.40 4.87
N VAL A 149 -5.37 7.78 6.06
CA VAL A 149 -4.69 8.34 7.24
C VAL A 149 -3.18 8.43 7.02
N ALA A 150 -2.57 7.42 6.39
CA ALA A 150 -1.14 7.44 6.05
C ALA A 150 -0.80 8.57 5.07
N ILE A 151 -1.57 8.73 3.99
CA ILE A 151 -1.41 9.80 3.00
C ILE A 151 -1.54 11.16 3.66
N TRP A 152 -2.60 11.35 4.46
CA TRP A 152 -2.85 12.59 5.19
C TRP A 152 -1.70 12.96 6.12
N ALA A 153 -1.23 12.01 6.94
CA ALA A 153 -0.09 12.23 7.84
C ALA A 153 1.20 12.56 7.07
N LEU A 154 1.47 11.88 5.96
CA LEU A 154 2.61 12.19 5.08
C LEU A 154 2.48 13.57 4.41
N HIS A 155 1.27 14.06 4.17
CA HIS A 155 0.99 15.40 3.64
C HIS A 155 1.18 16.50 4.69
N LEU A 156 0.66 16.33 5.90
CA LEU A 156 0.86 17.32 6.99
C LEU A 156 2.34 17.53 7.30
N ALA A 157 3.15 16.47 7.24
CA ALA A 157 4.58 16.57 7.42
C ALA A 157 5.28 17.43 6.32
N HIS A 158 4.65 17.68 5.17
CA HIS A 158 5.17 18.66 4.20
C HIS A 158 4.99 20.08 4.70
N PHE A 159 3.75 20.42 5.03
CA PHE A 159 3.31 21.80 5.24
C PHE A 159 3.97 22.43 6.46
N THR A 160 4.23 21.65 7.51
CA THR A 160 4.95 22.14 8.70
C THR A 160 6.42 22.49 8.43
N ARG A 161 7.06 21.88 7.42
CA ARG A 161 8.45 22.19 7.07
C ARG A 161 8.58 23.49 6.27
N GLU A 162 7.61 23.80 5.41
CA GLU A 162 7.63 25.03 4.60
C GLU A 162 7.38 26.28 5.44
N ARG A 163 6.51 26.21 6.45
CA ARG A 163 6.27 27.34 7.36
C ARG A 163 7.46 27.67 8.26
N GLY A 164 8.23 26.66 8.67
CA GLY A 164 9.42 26.86 9.52
C GLY A 164 10.67 27.37 8.77
N GLN A 165 10.64 27.46 7.44
CA GLN A 165 11.73 28.05 6.64
C GLN A 165 11.42 29.47 6.14
N ALA A 166 10.21 29.97 6.39
CA ALA A 166 9.76 31.32 6.01
C ALA A 166 9.81 32.32 7.18
N GLN A 167 10.43 31.94 8.31
CA GLN A 167 10.71 32.76 9.48
C GLN A 167 12.21 32.78 9.72
#